data_AF-A0A5J4YYV5-F1
#
_entry.id   AF-A0A5J4YYV5-F1
#
_cell.length_a   1.000
_cell.length_b   1.000
_cell.length_c   1.000
_cell.angle_alpha   90.00
_cell.angle_beta   90.00
_cell.angle_gamma   90.00
#
_symmetry.space_group_name_H-M   'P 1'
#
loop_
_entity.id
_entity.type
_entity.pdbx_description
1 polymer ?
#
loop_
_entity_poly.entity_id
_entity_poly.type
_entity_poly.pdbx_seq_one_letter_code
_entity_poly.pdbx_strand_id
1 'polypeptide(L)'
;MASATTTESALKVRRLGMPNVSLQPFAANVESLQEVFVIRNNACRREINDLYDMLDAMWNVEYKISSAALKDFHAWWRVFYVFVKEMFEFEKAVLLPLLQDVGTEEGGSSVTEFLLQTLQPLQKSLTDALPDLNFFLTVDGVTVQALFEKAVPLVEQFFPKLIAYFTHEEYGLTPLLSPFMTYEDVKLLKQDQIDFILSGRQPDMSAALMCYWISDERILRLWISNTIPKGKHVSGMTEYLELLQTEHRYIVSRLKAVEKASGDVVVTWSELRMPACYLIDWGSSVLWDRDGLVLPHNAIRREMMDMYQILIALSVLKDLTDDDMKRVKAHWDVFAKFIEVYFAFEEQHLFPTICMIDDSASERPIQDFRYQKEKIQKALKSGSNAVAVCTTRTDKETMGLMVTRLDHVLPELLHYMNNEELKLPAYIKKYGDEKKKYQLEDAMFHMCVKSSEPTLSAILVRAIEDQELANAWKKEHIKGMSKLKYNSGYKKFLDIHWSTVESLYNRAKKVEKKAT
;
A
#
# COMPACT_ATOMS: atom_id res chain seq x y z
N MET A 1 8.94 -56.95 -12.67
CA MET A 1 9.52 -55.59 -12.73
C MET A 1 8.36 -54.61 -12.70
N ALA A 2 8.04 -54.11 -11.50
CA ALA A 2 6.99 -53.11 -11.31
C ALA A 2 7.60 -51.73 -11.62
N SER A 3 7.03 -51.06 -12.62
CA SER A 3 7.35 -49.67 -12.95
C SER A 3 6.90 -48.80 -11.77
N ALA A 4 7.86 -48.15 -11.11
CA ALA A 4 7.60 -47.10 -10.15
C ALA A 4 7.02 -45.90 -10.93
N THR A 5 5.71 -45.75 -10.90
CA THR A 5 5.05 -44.48 -11.19
C THR A 5 5.45 -43.52 -10.08
N THR A 6 6.51 -42.74 -10.32
CA THR A 6 6.73 -41.46 -9.66
C THR A 6 5.52 -40.59 -10.00
N THR A 7 4.55 -40.54 -9.09
CA THR A 7 3.59 -39.45 -9.01
C THR A 7 4.39 -38.17 -8.84
N GLU A 8 4.69 -37.50 -9.94
CA GLU A 8 5.05 -36.09 -9.97
C GLU A 8 3.94 -35.37 -9.20
N SER A 9 4.24 -34.95 -7.96
CA SER A 9 3.34 -34.06 -7.24
C SER A 9 3.27 -32.79 -8.07
N ALA A 10 2.10 -32.53 -8.66
CA ALA A 10 1.83 -31.27 -9.30
C ALA A 10 2.08 -30.18 -8.25
N LEU A 11 3.22 -29.48 -8.36
CA LEU A 11 3.60 -28.36 -7.51
C LEU A 11 2.43 -27.37 -7.50
N LYS A 12 1.70 -27.34 -6.38
CA LYS A 12 0.59 -26.43 -6.15
C LYS A 12 1.17 -25.06 -5.85
N VAL A 13 1.33 -24.24 -6.88
CA VAL A 13 1.70 -22.82 -6.72
C VAL A 13 0.47 -22.11 -6.15
N ARG A 14 0.37 -21.97 -4.83
CA ARG A 14 -0.55 -21.03 -4.18
C ARG A 14 0.27 -19.78 -3.86
N ARG A 15 -0.06 -18.66 -4.51
CA ARG A 15 0.52 -17.35 -4.15
C ARG A 15 -0.24 -16.79 -2.95
N LEU A 16 0.49 -16.39 -1.91
CA LEU A 16 -0.08 -15.60 -0.81
C LEU A 16 -0.48 -14.23 -1.34
N GLY A 17 -1.69 -13.78 -1.02
CA GLY A 17 -2.22 -12.45 -1.36
C GLY A 17 -1.60 -11.35 -0.49
N MET A 18 -0.27 -11.23 -0.52
CA MET A 18 0.48 -10.25 0.26
C MET A 18 -0.02 -8.83 -0.04
N PRO A 19 -0.53 -8.07 0.95
CA PRO A 19 -0.70 -6.64 0.78
C PRO A 19 0.69 -6.06 0.57
N ASN A 20 0.92 -5.14 -0.36
CA ASN A 20 2.20 -4.44 -0.30
C ASN A 20 2.19 -3.55 0.93
N VAL A 21 3.39 -3.46 1.42
CA VAL A 21 3.81 -2.90 2.65
C VAL A 21 5.00 -2.03 2.27
N SER A 22 4.70 -0.82 1.82
CA SER A 22 5.71 0.20 1.55
C SER A 22 5.93 0.99 2.83
N LEU A 23 7.18 1.10 3.26
CA LEU A 23 7.53 2.00 4.35
C LEU A 23 7.28 3.43 3.88
N GLN A 24 6.58 4.22 4.70
CA GLN A 24 6.42 5.65 4.44
C GLN A 24 7.73 6.39 4.71
N PRO A 25 8.01 7.50 4.00
CA PRO A 25 9.13 8.37 4.32
C PRO A 25 9.07 8.81 5.79
N PHE A 26 10.23 8.91 6.43
CA PHE A 26 10.35 9.27 7.84
C PHE A 26 11.47 10.26 8.05
N ALA A 27 11.20 11.30 8.83
CA ALA A 27 12.13 12.38 9.10
C ALA A 27 12.30 12.57 10.61
N ALA A 28 13.38 11.99 11.17
CA ALA A 28 13.65 12.02 12.61
C ALA A 28 13.80 13.43 13.23
N ASN A 29 14.04 14.46 12.40
CA ASN A 29 14.20 15.85 12.81
C ASN A 29 12.95 16.71 12.61
N VAL A 30 11.85 16.12 12.15
CA VAL A 30 10.58 16.82 11.95
C VAL A 30 9.63 16.38 13.05
N GLU A 31 9.27 17.31 13.94
CA GLU A 31 8.15 17.07 14.85
C GLU A 31 6.86 17.42 14.10
N SER A 32 6.34 16.43 13.37
CA SER A 32 5.01 16.48 12.80
C SER A 32 4.16 15.36 13.35
N LEU A 33 2.86 15.61 13.42
CA LEU A 33 1.89 14.62 13.86
C LEU A 33 1.93 13.35 12.99
N GLN A 34 2.27 13.47 11.71
CA GLN A 34 2.40 12.32 10.80
C GLN A 34 3.49 11.34 11.29
N GLU A 35 4.63 11.86 11.76
CA GLU A 35 5.78 11.04 12.17
C GLU A 35 5.46 10.17 13.40
N VAL A 36 4.51 10.60 14.25
CA VAL A 36 4.00 9.83 15.39
C VAL A 36 3.30 8.54 14.93
N PHE A 37 2.59 8.60 13.81
CA PHE A 37 1.94 7.44 13.19
C PHE A 37 2.94 6.61 12.38
N VAL A 38 3.72 7.28 11.52
CA VAL A 38 4.66 6.62 10.60
C VAL A 38 5.63 5.72 11.34
N ILE A 39 6.17 6.14 12.50
CA ILE A 39 7.20 5.36 13.22
C ILE A 39 6.73 3.95 13.59
N ARG A 40 5.52 3.84 14.18
CA ARG A 40 4.93 2.56 14.59
C ARG A 40 4.36 1.79 13.41
N ASN A 41 3.76 2.49 12.45
CA ASN A 41 3.10 1.86 11.33
C ASN A 41 4.15 1.25 10.37
N ASN A 42 5.30 1.91 10.21
CA ASN A 42 6.43 1.34 9.47
C ASN A 42 7.07 0.13 10.17
N ALA A 43 7.12 0.11 11.50
CA ALA A 43 7.55 -1.07 12.24
C ALA A 43 6.63 -2.27 11.97
N CYS A 44 5.32 -2.08 12.10
CA CYS A 44 4.34 -3.09 11.76
C CYS A 44 4.45 -3.53 10.30
N ARG A 45 4.56 -2.57 9.38
CA ARG A 45 4.79 -2.86 7.96
C ARG A 45 5.99 -3.78 7.78
N ARG A 46 7.15 -3.44 8.32
CA ARG A 46 8.33 -4.27 8.17
C ARG A 46 8.12 -5.72 8.65
N GLU A 47 7.47 -5.92 9.78
CA GLU A 47 7.13 -7.26 10.29
C GLU A 47 6.13 -8.00 9.38
N ILE A 48 5.14 -7.30 8.82
CA ILE A 48 4.20 -7.89 7.84
C ILE A 48 4.98 -8.39 6.62
N ASN A 49 5.94 -7.62 6.10
CA ASN A 49 6.81 -8.06 5.01
C ASN A 49 7.53 -9.37 5.36
N ASP A 50 8.11 -9.46 6.56
CA ASP A 50 8.81 -10.66 7.01
C ASP A 50 7.86 -11.86 7.20
N LEU A 51 6.64 -11.63 7.71
CA LEU A 51 5.63 -12.67 7.85
C LEU A 51 5.34 -13.32 6.51
N TYR A 52 5.06 -12.51 5.48
CA TYR A 52 4.77 -13.04 4.15
C TYR A 52 5.99 -13.71 3.52
N ASP A 53 7.19 -13.17 3.69
CA ASP A 53 8.44 -13.81 3.25
C ASP A 53 8.61 -15.20 3.90
N MET A 54 8.35 -15.31 5.20
CA MET A 54 8.45 -16.59 5.91
C MET A 54 7.37 -17.55 5.47
N LEU A 55 6.11 -17.11 5.36
CA LEU A 55 5.01 -17.96 4.91
C LEU A 55 5.24 -18.45 3.47
N ASP A 56 5.79 -17.63 2.57
CA ASP A 56 6.10 -18.06 1.21
C ASP A 56 7.22 -19.11 1.20
N ALA A 57 8.32 -18.85 1.93
CA ALA A 57 9.40 -19.81 2.09
C ALA A 57 8.92 -21.15 2.68
N MET A 58 8.04 -21.07 3.69
CA MET A 58 7.40 -22.23 4.32
C MET A 58 6.49 -22.99 3.34
N TRP A 59 5.74 -22.29 2.51
CA TRP A 59 4.91 -22.91 1.48
C TRP A 59 5.76 -23.66 0.45
N ASN A 60 6.83 -23.04 -0.03
CA ASN A 60 7.69 -23.58 -1.09
C ASN A 60 8.44 -24.85 -0.67
N VAL A 61 8.69 -25.04 0.62
CA VAL A 61 9.28 -26.29 1.16
C VAL A 61 8.24 -27.29 1.67
N GLU A 62 6.95 -26.96 1.58
CA GLU A 62 5.80 -27.78 1.97
C GLU A 62 5.99 -28.48 3.34
N TYR A 63 5.83 -29.81 3.37
CA TYR A 63 5.93 -30.64 4.57
C TYR A 63 7.35 -30.84 5.10
N LYS A 64 8.38 -30.22 4.48
CA LYS A 64 9.78 -30.36 4.90
C LYS A 64 10.18 -29.39 6.02
N ILE A 65 9.27 -28.55 6.51
CA ILE A 65 9.54 -27.66 7.65
C ILE A 65 9.72 -28.49 8.92
N SER A 66 10.85 -28.29 9.59
CA SER A 66 11.12 -28.94 10.87
C SER A 66 10.24 -28.37 11.99
N SER A 67 9.97 -29.19 13.01
CA SER A 67 9.27 -28.72 14.22
C SER A 67 10.02 -27.58 14.93
N ALA A 68 11.35 -27.53 14.82
CA ALA A 68 12.16 -26.42 15.32
C ALA A 68 11.85 -25.12 14.55
N ALA A 69 11.86 -25.16 13.22
CA ALA A 69 11.55 -24.01 12.37
C ALA A 69 10.13 -23.47 12.58
N LEU A 70 9.16 -24.35 12.87
CA LEU A 70 7.80 -23.93 13.23
C LEU A 70 7.73 -23.29 14.62
N LYS A 71 8.48 -23.80 15.61
CA LYS A 71 8.59 -23.14 16.93
C LYS A 71 9.23 -21.76 16.82
N ASP A 72 10.22 -21.62 15.95
CA ASP A 72 10.86 -20.34 15.66
C ASP A 72 9.86 -19.34 15.08
N PHE A 73 9.07 -19.77 14.08
CA PHE A 73 7.98 -18.96 13.53
C PHE A 73 6.98 -18.53 14.61
N HIS A 74 6.56 -19.43 15.51
CA HIS A 74 5.67 -19.08 16.63
C HIS A 74 6.30 -18.08 17.60
N ALA A 75 7.62 -18.21 17.87
CA ALA A 75 8.35 -17.28 18.73
C ALA A 75 8.40 -15.88 18.13
N TRP A 76 8.73 -15.78 16.84
CA TRP A 76 8.69 -14.53 16.07
C TRP A 76 7.29 -13.90 16.10
N TRP A 77 6.24 -14.69 15.84
CA TRP A 77 4.87 -14.17 15.81
C TRP A 77 4.43 -13.61 17.17
N ARG A 78 4.80 -14.27 18.28
CA ARG A 78 4.44 -13.79 19.64
C ARG A 78 4.97 -12.38 19.91
N VAL A 79 6.19 -12.10 19.49
CA VAL A 79 6.81 -10.77 19.61
C VAL A 79 6.02 -9.75 18.80
N PHE A 80 5.74 -10.04 17.52
CA PHE A 80 4.99 -9.12 16.66
C PHE A 80 3.54 -8.91 17.14
N TYR A 81 2.87 -9.97 17.59
CA TYR A 81 1.52 -9.89 18.17
C TYR A 81 1.46 -8.97 19.40
N VAL A 82 2.44 -9.10 20.33
CA VAL A 82 2.51 -8.23 21.51
C VAL A 82 2.65 -6.77 21.08
N PHE A 83 3.53 -6.48 20.12
CA PHE A 83 3.73 -5.13 19.60
C PHE A 83 2.45 -4.51 19.00
N VAL A 84 1.76 -5.24 18.11
CA VAL A 84 0.48 -4.77 17.52
C VAL A 84 -0.59 -4.56 18.60
N LYS A 85 -0.62 -5.43 19.61
CA LYS A 85 -1.56 -5.30 20.72
C LYS A 85 -1.27 -4.07 21.58
N GLU A 86 -0.01 -3.84 21.94
CA GLU A 86 0.42 -2.67 22.70
C GLU A 86 0.10 -1.36 21.96
N MET A 87 0.24 -1.34 20.64
CA MET A 87 -0.17 -0.23 19.80
C MET A 87 -1.68 0.09 19.94
N PHE A 88 -2.56 -0.92 19.80
CA PHE A 88 -4.00 -0.70 19.98
C PHE A 88 -4.37 -0.35 21.43
N GLU A 89 -3.65 -0.90 22.41
CA GLU A 89 -3.83 -0.54 23.83
C GLU A 89 -3.43 0.94 24.07
N PHE A 90 -2.33 1.41 23.48
CA PHE A 90 -1.93 2.82 23.48
C PHE A 90 -2.99 3.71 22.84
N GLU A 91 -3.46 3.35 21.64
CA GLU A 91 -4.47 4.15 20.94
C GLU A 91 -5.74 4.26 21.78
N LYS A 92 -6.18 3.17 22.39
CA LYS A 92 -7.35 3.18 23.27
C LYS A 92 -7.15 4.04 24.52
N ALA A 93 -5.94 4.04 25.09
CA ALA A 93 -5.65 4.74 26.34
C ALA A 93 -5.35 6.23 26.16
N VAL A 94 -4.78 6.62 25.02
CA VAL A 94 -4.24 7.96 24.79
C VAL A 94 -4.86 8.61 23.55
N LEU A 95 -4.77 7.96 22.39
CA LEU A 95 -5.18 8.57 21.12
C LEU A 95 -6.70 8.77 21.02
N LEU A 96 -7.50 7.75 21.28
CA LEU A 96 -8.96 7.85 21.16
C LEU A 96 -9.55 8.90 22.11
N PRO A 97 -9.15 8.97 23.40
CA PRO A 97 -9.55 10.07 24.27
C PRO A 97 -9.18 11.44 23.71
N LEU A 98 -7.94 11.62 23.23
CA LEU A 98 -7.50 12.87 22.61
C LEU A 98 -8.40 13.26 21.42
N LEU A 99 -8.75 12.31 20.56
CA LEU A 99 -9.63 12.56 19.41
C LEU A 99 -11.07 12.90 19.83
N GLN A 100 -11.54 12.33 20.94
CA GLN A 100 -12.85 12.66 21.51
C GLN A 100 -12.87 14.08 22.07
N ASP A 101 -11.81 14.46 22.79
CA ASP A 101 -11.67 15.80 23.38
C ASP A 101 -11.62 16.87 22.27
N VAL A 102 -10.76 16.68 21.26
CA VAL A 102 -10.71 17.55 20.06
C VAL A 102 -12.06 17.60 19.34
N GLY A 103 -12.79 16.48 19.32
CA GLY A 103 -14.14 16.42 18.75
C GLY A 103 -15.15 17.36 19.41
N THR A 104 -14.94 17.74 20.66
CA THR A 104 -15.79 18.70 21.40
C THR A 104 -15.44 20.16 21.15
N GLU A 105 -14.30 20.43 20.52
CA GLU A 105 -13.85 21.79 20.21
C GLU A 105 -14.59 22.40 19.01
N GLU A 106 -14.59 23.73 18.93
CA GLU A 106 -15.18 24.45 17.79
C GLU A 106 -14.43 24.09 16.50
N GLY A 107 -15.14 23.47 15.54
CA GLY A 107 -14.56 22.93 14.30
C GLY A 107 -14.14 21.46 14.37
N GLY A 108 -14.16 20.83 15.56
CA GLY A 108 -13.76 19.44 15.79
C GLY A 108 -14.72 18.37 15.28
N SER A 109 -15.93 18.75 14.86
CA SER A 109 -16.97 17.82 14.37
C SER A 109 -16.48 16.88 13.24
N SER A 110 -15.61 17.38 12.37
CA SER A 110 -14.95 16.61 11.31
C SER A 110 -14.06 15.47 11.85
N VAL A 111 -13.36 15.70 12.96
CA VAL A 111 -12.54 14.70 13.65
C VAL A 111 -13.45 13.63 14.26
N THR A 112 -14.54 14.04 14.92
CA THR A 112 -15.54 13.10 15.47
C THR A 112 -16.18 12.25 14.38
N GLU A 113 -16.56 12.86 13.26
CA GLU A 113 -17.16 12.15 12.14
C GLU A 113 -16.20 11.11 11.57
N PHE A 114 -14.96 11.49 11.27
CA PHE A 114 -13.93 10.57 10.78
C PHE A 114 -13.63 9.44 11.78
N LEU A 115 -13.58 9.76 13.06
CA LEU A 115 -13.37 8.78 14.13
C LEU A 115 -14.49 7.73 14.16
N LEU A 116 -15.75 8.17 14.14
CA LEU A 116 -16.92 7.29 14.27
C LEU A 116 -17.22 6.50 13.00
N GLN A 117 -17.03 7.10 11.82
CA GLN A 117 -17.39 6.50 10.54
C GLN A 117 -16.28 5.63 9.94
N THR A 118 -15.01 5.99 10.18
CA THR A 118 -13.87 5.34 9.50
C THR A 118 -12.95 4.62 10.49
N LEU A 119 -12.38 5.35 11.46
CA LEU A 119 -11.27 4.83 12.26
C LEU A 119 -11.70 3.78 13.29
N GLN A 120 -12.71 4.06 14.12
CA GLN A 120 -13.18 3.14 15.17
C GLN A 120 -13.76 1.82 14.63
N PRO A 121 -14.60 1.80 13.58
CA PRO A 121 -15.10 0.54 13.02
C PRO A 121 -13.96 -0.36 12.53
N LEU A 122 -12.95 0.22 11.87
CA LEU A 122 -11.80 -0.52 11.37
C LEU A 122 -10.91 -1.03 12.50
N GLN A 123 -10.57 -0.17 13.47
CA GLN A 123 -9.81 -0.55 14.67
C GLN A 123 -10.50 -1.67 15.45
N LYS A 124 -11.83 -1.58 15.62
CA LYS A 124 -12.63 -2.62 16.26
C LYS A 124 -12.56 -3.94 15.49
N SER A 125 -12.77 -3.90 14.17
CA SER A 125 -12.66 -5.11 13.34
C SER A 125 -11.28 -5.77 13.43
N LEU A 126 -10.21 -4.98 13.58
CA LEU A 126 -8.85 -5.49 13.76
C LEU A 126 -8.66 -6.07 15.17
N THR A 127 -9.08 -5.34 16.20
CA THR A 127 -8.95 -5.77 17.60
C THR A 127 -9.73 -7.05 17.87
N ASP A 128 -10.92 -7.21 17.27
CA ASP A 128 -11.75 -8.40 17.41
C ASP A 128 -11.14 -9.62 16.68
N ALA A 129 -10.45 -9.42 15.55
CA ALA A 129 -9.85 -10.49 14.75
C ALA A 129 -8.46 -10.93 15.22
N LEU A 130 -7.72 -10.05 15.92
CA LEU A 130 -6.34 -10.29 16.33
C LEU A 130 -6.18 -11.51 17.28
N PRO A 131 -7.06 -11.78 18.26
CA PRO A 131 -6.99 -12.97 19.11
C PRO A 131 -7.10 -14.29 18.33
N ASP A 132 -8.02 -14.37 17.36
CA ASP A 132 -8.20 -15.55 16.52
C ASP A 132 -6.96 -15.79 15.65
N LEU A 133 -6.43 -14.73 15.02
CA LEU A 133 -5.20 -14.80 14.25
C LEU A 133 -4.04 -15.32 15.12
N ASN A 134 -3.90 -14.79 16.34
CA ASN A 134 -2.88 -15.23 17.28
C ASN A 134 -3.04 -16.70 17.68
N PHE A 135 -4.27 -17.15 17.92
CA PHE A 135 -4.54 -18.57 18.22
C PHE A 135 -4.00 -19.46 17.08
N PHE A 136 -4.39 -19.21 15.83
CA PHE A 136 -3.97 -20.07 14.72
C PHE A 136 -2.47 -19.99 14.39
N LEU A 137 -1.80 -18.88 14.72
CA LEU A 137 -0.36 -18.70 14.51
C LEU A 137 0.51 -19.15 15.70
N THR A 138 -0.08 -19.60 16.82
CA THR A 138 0.70 -20.00 18.02
C THR A 138 0.32 -21.34 18.63
N VAL A 139 -0.76 -21.99 18.17
CA VAL A 139 -1.19 -23.29 18.74
C VAL A 139 -0.10 -24.35 18.52
N ASP A 140 0.36 -24.91 19.63
CA ASP A 140 1.32 -26.01 19.61
C ASP A 140 0.69 -27.27 18.98
N GLY A 141 1.44 -27.94 18.12
CA GLY A 141 0.98 -29.15 17.42
C GLY A 141 0.21 -28.91 16.13
N VAL A 142 0.01 -27.64 15.71
CA VAL A 142 -0.48 -27.31 14.36
C VAL A 142 0.50 -27.85 13.33
N THR A 143 0.00 -28.61 12.37
CA THR A 143 0.79 -29.03 11.21
C THR A 143 0.96 -27.84 10.27
N VAL A 144 2.02 -27.83 9.45
CA VAL A 144 2.19 -26.83 8.37
C VAL A 144 0.91 -26.72 7.53
N GLN A 145 0.29 -27.86 7.20
CA GLN A 145 -0.98 -27.87 6.47
C GLN A 145 -2.10 -27.10 7.20
N ALA A 146 -2.29 -27.36 8.50
CA ALA A 146 -3.32 -26.66 9.28
C ALA A 146 -3.02 -25.15 9.40
N LEU A 147 -1.74 -24.74 9.45
CA LEU A 147 -1.33 -23.34 9.38
C LEU A 147 -1.81 -22.68 8.08
N PHE A 148 -1.57 -23.31 6.93
CA PHE A 148 -1.96 -22.76 5.62
C PHE A 148 -3.46 -22.85 5.32
N GLU A 149 -4.16 -23.81 5.90
CA GLU A 149 -5.61 -23.96 5.74
C GLU A 149 -6.41 -22.99 6.63
N LYS A 150 -5.87 -22.62 7.80
CA LYS A 150 -6.59 -21.82 8.80
C LYS A 150 -5.99 -20.45 9.04
N ALA A 151 -4.68 -20.35 9.25
CA ALA A 151 -4.04 -19.09 9.60
C ALA A 151 -3.85 -18.18 8.38
N VAL A 152 -3.39 -18.72 7.25
CA VAL A 152 -3.14 -17.91 6.05
C VAL A 152 -4.38 -17.16 5.54
N PRO A 153 -5.58 -17.76 5.45
CA PRO A 153 -6.78 -17.00 5.10
C PRO A 153 -7.09 -15.84 6.06
N LEU A 154 -6.75 -15.99 7.35
CA LEU A 154 -6.92 -14.92 8.34
C LEU A 154 -5.85 -13.83 8.16
N VAL A 155 -4.60 -14.20 7.90
CA VAL A 155 -3.50 -13.29 7.53
C VAL A 155 -3.89 -12.44 6.30
N GLU A 156 -4.40 -13.08 5.25
CA GLU A 156 -4.84 -12.43 4.01
C GLU A 156 -6.06 -11.51 4.19
N GLN A 157 -6.85 -11.71 5.25
CA GLN A 157 -7.98 -10.82 5.59
C GLN A 157 -7.58 -9.70 6.55
N PHE A 158 -6.67 -9.98 7.49
CA PHE A 158 -6.30 -9.09 8.58
C PHE A 158 -5.34 -7.99 8.12
N PHE A 159 -4.24 -8.35 7.45
CA PHE A 159 -3.19 -7.39 7.15
C PHE A 159 -3.57 -6.32 6.13
N PRO A 160 -4.36 -6.59 5.07
CA PRO A 160 -4.85 -5.51 4.21
C PRO A 160 -5.66 -4.47 4.97
N LYS A 161 -6.50 -4.90 5.92
CA LYS A 161 -7.26 -3.98 6.80
C LYS A 161 -6.34 -3.19 7.72
N LEU A 162 -5.28 -3.81 8.24
CA LEU A 162 -4.30 -3.14 9.08
C LEU A 162 -3.51 -2.08 8.30
N ILE A 163 -3.12 -2.37 7.05
CA ILE A 163 -2.46 -1.38 6.17
C ILE A 163 -3.40 -0.22 5.82
N ALA A 164 -4.69 -0.51 5.56
CA ALA A 164 -5.70 0.53 5.37
C ALA A 164 -5.86 1.38 6.63
N TYR A 165 -5.84 0.77 7.82
CA TYR A 165 -5.91 1.48 9.09
C TYR A 165 -4.75 2.47 9.25
N PHE A 166 -3.52 2.02 9.03
CA PHE A 166 -2.33 2.89 9.08
C PHE A 166 -2.40 4.08 8.12
N THR A 167 -2.97 3.84 6.93
CA THR A 167 -3.22 4.90 5.95
C THR A 167 -4.18 5.94 6.48
N HIS A 168 -5.29 5.50 7.07
CA HIS A 168 -6.29 6.41 7.62
C HIS A 168 -5.70 7.26 8.76
N GLU A 169 -4.77 6.73 9.56
CA GLU A 169 -4.04 7.54 10.55
C GLU A 169 -3.09 8.56 9.91
N GLU A 170 -2.22 8.08 9.00
CA GLU A 170 -1.14 8.89 8.42
C GLU A 170 -1.66 9.99 7.50
N TYR A 171 -2.66 9.67 6.69
CA TYR A 171 -3.19 10.58 5.69
C TYR A 171 -4.54 11.13 6.09
N GLY A 172 -5.47 10.33 6.61
CA GLY A 172 -6.81 10.81 6.97
C GLY A 172 -6.78 11.69 8.22
N LEU A 173 -6.34 11.12 9.34
CA LEU A 173 -6.40 11.70 10.67
C LEU A 173 -5.43 12.87 10.83
N THR A 174 -4.20 12.74 10.33
CA THR A 174 -3.15 13.75 10.55
C THR A 174 -3.60 15.17 10.16
N PRO A 175 -4.15 15.44 8.96
CA PRO A 175 -4.58 16.80 8.60
C PRO A 175 -5.86 17.26 9.27
N LEU A 176 -6.69 16.33 9.79
CA LEU A 176 -7.87 16.68 10.57
C LEU A 176 -7.50 17.11 12.00
N LEU A 177 -6.50 16.45 12.58
CA LEU A 177 -6.05 16.70 13.95
C LEU A 177 -5.02 17.84 14.04
N SER A 178 -4.21 18.05 12.99
CA SER A 178 -3.17 19.08 12.95
C SER A 178 -3.62 20.51 13.32
N PRO A 179 -4.83 21.00 12.95
CA PRO A 179 -5.31 22.32 13.36
C PRO A 179 -5.50 22.50 14.87
N PHE A 180 -5.65 21.39 15.61
CA PHE A 180 -5.93 21.36 17.05
C PHE A 180 -4.70 21.00 17.89
N MET A 181 -3.57 20.71 17.24
CA MET A 181 -2.35 20.26 17.91
C MET A 181 -1.26 21.31 17.79
N THR A 182 -0.74 21.78 18.92
CA THR A 182 0.50 22.55 18.94
C THR A 182 1.72 21.64 18.78
N TYR A 183 2.88 22.25 18.52
CA TYR A 183 4.16 21.53 18.50
C TYR A 183 4.42 20.76 19.80
N GLU A 184 4.09 21.36 20.96
CA GLU A 184 4.29 20.68 22.24
C GLU A 184 3.29 19.53 22.44
N ASP A 185 2.06 19.65 21.95
CA ASP A 185 1.08 18.55 22.01
C ASP A 185 1.54 17.34 21.18
N VAL A 186 2.08 17.59 19.98
CA VAL A 186 2.64 16.53 19.13
C VAL A 186 3.82 15.84 19.82
N LYS A 187 4.69 16.62 20.46
CA LYS A 187 5.85 16.11 21.19
C LYS A 187 5.43 15.31 22.42
N LEU A 188 4.41 15.76 23.16
CA LEU A 188 3.83 15.03 24.29
C LEU A 188 3.21 13.71 23.82
N LEU A 189 2.41 13.72 22.75
CA LEU A 189 1.81 12.50 22.20
C LEU A 189 2.87 11.47 21.77
N LYS A 190 3.95 11.94 21.14
CA LYS A 190 5.11 11.10 20.80
C LYS A 190 5.77 10.53 22.05
N GLN A 191 5.95 11.34 23.09
CA GLN A 191 6.54 10.89 24.35
C GLN A 191 5.64 9.86 25.06
N ASP A 192 4.33 10.09 25.10
CA ASP A 192 3.34 9.17 25.67
C ASP A 192 3.35 7.82 24.95
N GLN A 193 3.47 7.81 23.62
CA GLN A 193 3.61 6.59 22.83
C GLN A 193 4.83 5.77 23.25
N ILE A 194 5.96 6.45 23.45
CA ILE A 194 7.24 5.83 23.79
C ILE A 194 7.22 5.33 25.23
N ASP A 195 6.71 6.13 26.16
CA ASP A 195 6.57 5.71 27.55
C ASP A 195 5.59 4.55 27.69
N PHE A 196 4.50 4.53 26.90
CA PHE A 196 3.58 3.40 26.86
C PHE A 196 4.29 2.12 26.45
N ILE A 197 5.04 2.15 25.33
CA ILE A 197 5.81 1.01 24.83
C ILE A 197 6.89 0.56 25.83
N LEU A 198 7.61 1.50 26.44
CA LEU A 198 8.62 1.21 27.46
C LEU A 198 8.03 0.74 28.81
N SER A 199 6.72 0.89 29.02
CA SER A 199 5.99 0.34 30.17
C SER A 199 5.26 -0.96 29.86
N GLY A 200 5.36 -1.43 28.61
CA GLY A 200 4.64 -2.58 28.08
C GLY A 200 5.14 -3.92 28.63
N ARG A 201 4.67 -5.00 28.00
CA ARG A 201 4.99 -6.39 28.35
C ARG A 201 6.39 -6.77 27.89
N GLN A 202 6.86 -6.20 26.78
CA GLN A 202 8.17 -6.48 26.20
C GLN A 202 8.86 -5.16 25.82
N PRO A 203 9.14 -4.28 26.79
CA PRO A 203 9.51 -2.89 26.52
C PRO A 203 10.73 -2.76 25.62
N ASP A 204 11.74 -3.59 25.86
CA ASP A 204 12.99 -3.61 25.12
C ASP A 204 12.81 -4.06 23.66
N MET A 205 12.03 -5.12 23.44
CA MET A 205 11.79 -5.68 22.11
C MET A 205 10.83 -4.79 21.30
N SER A 206 9.77 -4.28 21.94
CA SER A 206 8.82 -3.35 21.30
C SER A 206 9.50 -2.03 20.92
N ALA A 207 10.39 -1.49 21.78
CA ALA A 207 11.18 -0.32 21.43
C ALA A 207 12.13 -0.61 20.25
N ALA A 208 12.83 -1.74 20.26
CA ALA A 208 13.69 -2.14 19.13
C ALA A 208 12.90 -2.30 17.82
N LEU A 209 11.71 -2.91 17.89
CA LEU A 209 10.80 -3.05 16.75
C LEU A 209 10.39 -1.69 16.15
N MET A 210 10.12 -0.69 16.98
CA MET A 210 9.71 0.64 16.50
C MET A 210 10.71 1.29 15.54
N CYS A 211 12.01 1.03 15.67
CA CYS A 211 13.02 1.80 14.95
C CYS A 211 13.98 0.98 14.09
N TYR A 212 14.03 -0.35 14.20
CA TYR A 212 15.01 -1.16 13.46
C TYR A 212 14.87 -1.07 11.92
N TRP A 213 13.69 -0.69 11.43
CA TRP A 213 13.44 -0.52 9.99
C TRP A 213 14.10 0.76 9.43
N ILE A 214 14.58 1.67 10.28
CA ILE A 214 15.31 2.88 9.88
C ILE A 214 16.72 2.47 9.44
N SER A 215 16.95 2.41 8.12
CA SER A 215 18.22 1.94 7.55
C SER A 215 19.35 2.98 7.59
N ASP A 216 19.04 4.28 7.60
CA ASP A 216 20.07 5.32 7.76
C ASP A 216 20.46 5.44 9.24
N GLU A 217 21.67 4.98 9.55
CA GLU A 217 22.20 4.97 10.91
C GLU A 217 22.20 6.35 11.58
N ARG A 218 22.37 7.43 10.81
CA ARG A 218 22.36 8.80 11.36
C ARG A 218 20.95 9.20 11.79
N ILE A 219 19.94 8.86 10.97
CA ILE A 219 18.53 9.10 11.28
C ILE A 219 18.12 8.29 12.51
N LEU A 220 18.52 7.02 12.56
CA LEU A 220 18.25 6.14 13.70
C LEU A 220 18.86 6.68 15.00
N ARG A 221 20.17 7.02 14.99
CA ARG A 221 20.86 7.58 16.16
C ARG A 221 20.21 8.87 16.63
N LEU A 222 19.84 9.75 15.69
CA LEU A 222 19.17 11.01 16.00
C LEU A 222 17.80 10.79 16.65
N TRP A 223 16.99 9.88 16.09
CA TRP A 223 15.69 9.54 16.65
C TRP A 223 15.82 8.97 18.07
N ILE A 224 16.72 8.01 18.27
CA ILE A 224 17.00 7.41 19.59
C ILE A 224 17.40 8.52 20.59
N SER A 225 18.33 9.40 20.23
CA SER A 225 18.82 10.45 21.14
C SER A 225 17.76 11.48 21.52
N ASN A 226 16.80 11.73 20.63
CA ASN A 226 15.76 12.75 20.83
C ASN A 226 14.53 12.19 21.54
N THR A 227 14.26 10.90 21.38
CA THR A 227 12.96 10.29 21.72
C THR A 227 13.05 9.36 22.92
N ILE A 228 14.16 8.66 23.11
CA ILE A 228 14.33 7.74 24.23
C ILE A 228 14.89 8.50 25.45
N PRO A 229 14.19 8.53 26.60
CA PRO A 229 14.63 9.29 27.76
C PRO A 229 16.04 8.91 28.25
N LYS A 230 16.87 9.92 28.52
CA LYS A 230 18.20 9.72 29.12
C LYS A 230 18.05 9.01 30.47
N GLY A 231 18.68 7.84 30.63
CA GLY A 231 18.57 7.00 31.83
C GLY A 231 17.61 5.81 31.68
N LYS A 232 16.77 5.76 30.64
CA LYS A 232 16.09 4.53 30.17
C LYS A 232 16.93 3.78 29.10
N HIS A 233 18.24 4.01 29.13
CA HIS A 233 19.37 3.38 28.44
C HIS A 233 19.38 3.26 26.90
N VAL A 234 20.00 4.28 26.29
CA VAL A 234 20.60 4.22 24.93
C VAL A 234 21.70 3.13 24.81
N SER A 235 22.33 2.70 25.91
CA SER A 235 23.31 1.59 25.90
C SER A 235 22.65 0.22 25.70
N GLY A 236 21.44 0.01 26.25
CA GLY A 236 20.67 -1.21 26.04
C GLY A 236 20.08 -1.25 24.63
N MET A 237 19.77 -0.11 24.02
CA MET A 237 19.18 -0.07 22.68
C MET A 237 20.06 -0.71 21.60
N THR A 238 21.38 -0.54 21.68
CA THR A 238 22.31 -1.25 20.77
C THR A 238 22.24 -2.76 21.01
N GLU A 239 22.27 -3.20 22.27
CA GLU A 239 22.13 -4.62 22.65
C GLU A 239 20.77 -5.19 22.23
N TYR A 240 19.70 -4.40 22.26
CA TYR A 240 18.36 -4.81 21.83
C TYR A 240 18.22 -4.87 20.32
N LEU A 241 18.82 -3.94 19.59
CA LEU A 241 18.93 -4.03 18.14
C LEU A 241 19.77 -5.24 17.73
N GLU A 242 20.84 -5.55 18.46
CA GLU A 242 21.62 -6.78 18.29
C GLU A 242 20.79 -8.03 18.62
N LEU A 243 20.02 -8.04 19.71
CA LEU A 243 19.13 -9.14 20.08
C LEU A 243 18.05 -9.36 19.01
N LEU A 244 17.42 -8.29 18.54
CA LEU A 244 16.44 -8.33 17.45
C LEU A 244 17.09 -8.85 16.15
N GLN A 245 18.34 -8.46 15.86
CA GLN A 245 19.07 -8.98 14.70
C GLN A 245 19.46 -10.46 14.83
N THR A 246 19.91 -10.88 16.01
CA THR A 246 20.49 -12.21 16.26
C THR A 246 19.46 -13.27 16.63
N GLU A 247 18.30 -12.88 17.18
CA GLU A 247 17.23 -13.80 17.55
C GLU A 247 16.04 -13.66 16.62
N HIS A 248 15.41 -12.49 16.56
CA HIS A 248 14.15 -12.28 15.82
C HIS A 248 14.34 -12.31 14.29
N ARG A 249 15.32 -11.58 13.76
CA ARG A 249 15.65 -11.54 12.32
C ARG A 249 16.39 -12.78 11.84
N TYR A 250 17.11 -13.44 12.74
CA TYR A 250 17.75 -14.71 12.43
C TYR A 250 16.70 -15.78 12.08
N ILE A 251 15.54 -15.77 12.74
CA ILE A 251 14.41 -16.66 12.41
C ILE A 251 13.96 -16.47 10.95
N VAL A 252 13.71 -15.22 10.53
CA VAL A 252 13.34 -14.89 9.14
C VAL A 252 14.40 -15.41 8.16
N SER A 253 15.67 -15.11 8.43
CA SER A 253 16.79 -15.50 7.56
C SER A 253 16.94 -17.02 7.46
N ARG A 254 16.76 -17.73 8.58
CA ARG A 254 16.86 -19.19 8.64
C ARG A 254 15.69 -19.84 7.89
N LEU A 255 14.47 -19.35 8.03
CA LEU A 255 13.31 -19.88 7.29
C LEU A 255 13.47 -19.67 5.78
N LYS A 256 13.95 -18.50 5.34
CA LYS A 256 14.30 -18.27 3.92
C LYS A 256 15.48 -19.15 3.46
N ALA A 257 16.42 -19.48 4.34
CA ALA A 257 17.52 -20.38 4.01
C ALA A 257 17.06 -21.84 3.84
N VAL A 258 16.00 -22.27 4.54
CA VAL A 258 15.40 -23.61 4.36
C VAL A 258 14.86 -23.77 2.94
N GLU A 259 14.23 -22.73 2.39
CA GLU A 259 13.82 -22.68 0.97
C GLU A 259 15.03 -22.85 0.05
N LYS A 260 16.09 -22.07 0.25
CA LYS A 260 17.31 -22.13 -0.58
C LYS A 260 18.02 -23.48 -0.52
N ALA A 261 18.04 -24.13 0.65
CA ALA A 261 18.70 -25.41 0.87
C ALA A 261 17.95 -26.60 0.26
N SER A 262 16.65 -26.44 -0.06
CA SER A 262 15.83 -27.51 -0.61
C SER A 262 16.19 -27.91 -2.05
N GLY A 263 17.09 -27.17 -2.73
CA GLY A 263 17.68 -27.54 -4.02
C GLY A 263 16.74 -27.43 -5.23
N ASP A 264 15.43 -27.43 -5.00
CA ASP A 264 14.36 -27.25 -5.99
C ASP A 264 13.97 -25.77 -6.16
N VAL A 265 14.91 -24.85 -5.95
CA VAL A 265 14.69 -23.44 -6.30
C VAL A 265 14.78 -23.30 -7.81
N VAL A 266 13.72 -23.76 -8.49
CA VAL A 266 13.22 -23.01 -9.62
C VAL A 266 13.10 -21.60 -9.09
N VAL A 267 13.77 -20.63 -9.71
CA VAL A 267 13.42 -19.22 -9.55
C VAL A 267 11.96 -19.13 -10.00
N THR A 268 11.06 -19.47 -9.09
CA THR A 268 9.63 -19.31 -9.26
C THR A 268 9.42 -17.82 -9.24
N TRP A 269 8.38 -17.40 -9.91
CA TRP A 269 7.99 -16.01 -10.08
C TRP A 269 7.48 -15.39 -8.75
N SER A 270 8.05 -15.81 -7.61
CA SER A 270 7.75 -15.50 -6.20
C SER A 270 8.10 -14.08 -5.79
N GLU A 271 8.79 -13.32 -6.65
CA GLU A 271 9.12 -11.91 -6.38
C GLU A 271 8.03 -10.93 -6.83
N LEU A 272 7.04 -11.36 -7.63
CA LEU A 272 6.01 -10.44 -8.11
C LEU A 272 4.97 -10.13 -7.03
N ARG A 273 5.12 -8.96 -6.38
CA ARG A 273 4.28 -8.51 -5.26
C ARG A 273 3.42 -7.32 -5.69
N MET A 274 2.09 -7.46 -5.58
CA MET A 274 1.18 -6.35 -5.90
C MET A 274 1.40 -5.18 -4.94
N PRO A 275 1.49 -3.92 -5.41
CA PRO A 275 1.82 -2.78 -4.60
C PRO A 275 0.67 -2.31 -3.68
N ALA A 276 1.00 -1.49 -2.67
CA ALA A 276 0.22 -1.16 -1.48
C ALA A 276 -0.75 -0.07 -1.89
N CYS A 277 -1.52 -0.38 -2.91
CA CYS A 277 -2.42 0.54 -3.53
C CYS A 277 -3.73 0.38 -2.78
N TYR A 278 -3.84 1.11 -1.66
CA TYR A 278 -5.14 1.35 -1.08
C TYR A 278 -5.78 2.52 -1.82
N LEU A 279 -7.08 2.44 -2.02
CA LEU A 279 -7.83 3.59 -2.51
C LEU A 279 -8.12 4.48 -1.30
N ILE A 280 -7.99 5.78 -1.51
CA ILE A 280 -8.31 6.77 -0.48
C ILE A 280 -9.79 7.10 -0.60
N ASP A 281 -10.49 7.24 0.52
CA ASP A 281 -11.90 7.64 0.51
C ASP A 281 -12.08 8.95 -0.29
N TRP A 282 -13.03 8.93 -1.22
CA TRP A 282 -13.34 10.07 -2.09
C TRP A 282 -14.79 10.50 -1.89
N GLY A 283 -15.05 11.80 -1.92
CA GLY A 283 -16.39 12.38 -1.81
C GLY A 283 -16.88 12.57 -0.37
N SER A 284 -15.99 12.49 0.61
CA SER A 284 -16.30 12.90 1.98
C SER A 284 -16.45 14.43 2.05
N SER A 285 -17.53 14.91 2.67
CA SER A 285 -17.72 16.34 2.95
C SER A 285 -16.61 16.91 3.85
N VAL A 286 -15.95 16.06 4.63
CA VAL A 286 -14.91 16.45 5.59
C VAL A 286 -13.54 16.65 4.92
N LEU A 287 -13.27 15.92 3.83
CA LEU A 287 -11.96 15.87 3.15
C LEU A 287 -12.03 16.38 1.70
N TRP A 288 -12.98 17.27 1.43
CA TRP A 288 -13.25 17.79 0.08
C TRP A 288 -12.01 18.43 -0.57
N ASP A 289 -11.08 18.97 0.23
CA ASP A 289 -9.84 19.61 -0.21
C ASP A 289 -8.86 18.64 -0.88
N ARG A 290 -9.14 17.34 -0.80
CA ARG A 290 -8.33 16.28 -1.41
C ARG A 290 -8.97 15.67 -2.64
N ASP A 291 -10.29 15.79 -2.78
CA ASP A 291 -11.06 15.00 -3.75
C ASP A 291 -10.58 15.20 -5.19
N GLY A 292 -10.15 16.43 -5.53
CA GLY A 292 -9.58 16.76 -6.84
C GLY A 292 -8.26 16.03 -7.18
N LEU A 293 -7.55 15.54 -6.16
CA LEU A 293 -6.33 14.72 -6.28
C LEU A 293 -6.67 13.23 -6.15
N VAL A 294 -7.51 12.89 -5.16
CA VAL A 294 -7.83 11.51 -4.80
C VAL A 294 -8.49 10.78 -5.97
N LEU A 295 -9.40 11.41 -6.71
CA LEU A 295 -10.08 10.74 -7.82
C LEU A 295 -9.10 10.25 -8.92
N PRO A 296 -8.26 11.10 -9.52
CA PRO A 296 -7.27 10.63 -10.50
C PRO A 296 -6.22 9.70 -9.89
N HIS A 297 -5.80 9.91 -8.63
CA HIS A 297 -4.84 9.01 -7.98
C HIS A 297 -5.41 7.62 -7.73
N ASN A 298 -6.65 7.51 -7.27
CA ASN A 298 -7.34 6.23 -7.12
C ASN A 298 -7.49 5.52 -8.46
N ALA A 299 -7.72 6.26 -9.55
CA ALA A 299 -7.73 5.70 -10.89
C ALA A 299 -6.36 5.12 -11.25
N ILE A 300 -5.26 5.85 -11.00
CA ILE A 300 -3.88 5.35 -11.19
C ILE A 300 -3.63 4.10 -10.34
N ARG A 301 -3.96 4.13 -9.04
CA ARG A 301 -3.79 3.00 -8.11
C ARG A 301 -4.54 1.75 -8.57
N ARG A 302 -5.78 1.89 -9.07
CA ARG A 302 -6.55 0.78 -9.63
C ARG A 302 -5.86 0.17 -10.85
N GLU A 303 -5.40 1.00 -11.77
CA GLU A 303 -4.71 0.52 -12.98
C GLU A 303 -3.37 -0.15 -12.62
N MET A 304 -2.67 0.35 -11.60
CA MET A 304 -1.50 -0.34 -11.04
C MET A 304 -1.85 -1.74 -10.51
N MET A 305 -2.92 -1.86 -9.72
CA MET A 305 -3.38 -3.16 -9.23
C MET A 305 -3.75 -4.11 -10.38
N ASP A 306 -4.46 -3.61 -11.39
CA ASP A 306 -4.85 -4.39 -12.57
C ASP A 306 -3.62 -4.88 -13.36
N MET A 307 -2.59 -4.05 -13.53
CA MET A 307 -1.33 -4.46 -14.17
C MET A 307 -0.62 -5.59 -13.41
N TYR A 308 -0.59 -5.52 -12.06
CA TYR A 308 -0.03 -6.62 -11.28
C TYR A 308 -0.89 -7.88 -11.36
N GLN A 309 -2.22 -7.76 -11.36
CA GLN A 309 -3.10 -8.92 -11.57
C GLN A 309 -2.84 -9.58 -12.93
N ILE A 310 -2.66 -8.77 -13.98
CA ILE A 310 -2.25 -9.25 -15.31
C ILE A 310 -0.92 -10.01 -15.20
N LEU A 311 0.12 -9.42 -14.61
CA LEU A 311 1.42 -10.07 -14.51
C LEU A 311 1.41 -11.36 -13.67
N ILE A 312 0.67 -11.36 -12.56
CA ILE A 312 0.46 -12.55 -11.73
C ILE A 312 -0.22 -13.62 -12.57
N ALA A 313 -1.28 -13.29 -13.29
CA ALA A 313 -1.97 -14.23 -14.15
C ALA A 313 -1.03 -14.82 -15.21
N LEU A 314 -0.26 -13.98 -15.90
CA LEU A 314 0.70 -14.43 -16.92
C LEU A 314 1.77 -15.36 -16.35
N SER A 315 2.21 -15.14 -15.11
CA SER A 315 3.21 -16.01 -14.46
C SER A 315 2.73 -17.43 -14.16
N VAL A 316 1.41 -17.63 -14.11
CA VAL A 316 0.77 -18.94 -13.86
C VAL A 316 0.47 -19.66 -15.18
N LEU A 317 0.28 -18.91 -16.26
CA LEU A 317 -0.01 -19.45 -17.58
C LEU A 317 1.28 -20.02 -18.20
N LYS A 318 1.22 -21.29 -18.63
CA LYS A 318 2.37 -21.97 -19.26
C LYS A 318 2.53 -21.64 -20.74
N ASP A 319 1.43 -21.28 -21.41
CA ASP A 319 1.36 -21.01 -22.84
C ASP A 319 0.79 -19.59 -23.04
N LEU A 320 1.67 -18.58 -23.10
CA LEU A 320 1.26 -17.23 -23.46
C LEU A 320 1.12 -17.13 -24.98
N THR A 321 0.07 -16.45 -25.42
CA THR A 321 -0.16 -16.22 -26.85
C THR A 321 0.29 -14.82 -27.26
N ASP A 322 0.57 -14.62 -28.56
CA ASP A 322 0.83 -13.28 -29.10
C ASP A 322 -0.33 -12.31 -28.82
N ASP A 323 -1.56 -12.82 -28.75
CA ASP A 323 -2.75 -12.03 -28.41
C ASP A 323 -2.70 -11.56 -26.95
N ASP A 324 -2.25 -12.42 -26.03
CA ASP A 324 -2.04 -12.05 -24.62
C ASP A 324 -1.06 -10.88 -24.51
N MET A 325 0.08 -10.98 -25.20
CA MET A 325 1.09 -9.92 -25.16
C MET A 325 0.62 -8.62 -25.81
N LYS A 326 -0.16 -8.69 -26.89
CA LYS A 326 -0.78 -7.51 -27.52
C LYS A 326 -1.75 -6.81 -26.58
N ARG A 327 -2.57 -7.58 -25.84
CA ARG A 327 -3.53 -7.03 -24.86
C ARG A 327 -2.83 -6.37 -23.69
N VAL A 328 -1.78 -7.01 -23.16
CA VAL A 328 -0.94 -6.46 -22.10
C VAL A 328 -0.31 -5.14 -22.53
N LYS A 329 0.21 -5.08 -23.77
CA LYS A 329 0.71 -3.84 -24.35
C LYS A 329 -0.35 -2.76 -24.47
N ALA A 330 -1.53 -3.11 -24.98
CA ALA A 330 -2.64 -2.16 -25.10
C ALA A 330 -3.04 -1.59 -23.73
N HIS A 331 -3.09 -2.43 -22.70
CA HIS A 331 -3.37 -2.01 -21.33
C HIS A 331 -2.30 -1.05 -20.80
N TRP A 332 -1.02 -1.35 -21.00
CA TRP A 332 0.09 -0.46 -20.63
C TRP A 332 0.02 0.90 -21.34
N ASP A 333 -0.26 0.90 -22.66
CA ASP A 333 -0.34 2.13 -23.44
C ASP A 333 -1.46 3.05 -22.94
N VAL A 334 -2.61 2.48 -22.57
CA VAL A 334 -3.73 3.21 -21.96
C VAL A 334 -3.34 3.77 -20.59
N PHE A 335 -2.69 2.98 -19.74
CA PHE A 335 -2.22 3.42 -18.42
C PHE A 335 -1.21 4.58 -18.53
N ALA A 336 -0.18 4.43 -19.38
CA ALA A 336 0.81 5.47 -19.62
C ALA A 336 0.15 6.75 -20.16
N LYS A 337 -0.83 6.61 -21.07
CA LYS A 337 -1.60 7.74 -21.59
C LYS A 337 -2.44 8.42 -20.50
N PHE A 338 -3.01 7.66 -19.57
CA PHE A 338 -3.74 8.22 -18.43
C PHE A 338 -2.83 9.11 -17.58
N ILE A 339 -1.62 8.62 -17.25
CA ILE A 339 -0.64 9.41 -16.47
C ILE A 339 -0.21 10.66 -17.24
N GLU A 340 0.03 10.57 -18.55
CA GLU A 340 0.32 11.75 -19.36
C GLU A 340 -0.80 12.81 -19.30
N VAL A 341 -2.07 12.37 -19.34
CA VAL A 341 -3.22 13.28 -19.23
C VAL A 341 -3.33 13.87 -17.83
N TYR A 342 -3.10 13.08 -16.78
CA TYR A 342 -3.06 13.55 -15.40
C TYR A 342 -1.96 14.63 -15.22
N PHE A 343 -0.76 14.34 -15.69
CA PHE A 343 0.35 15.29 -15.67
C PHE A 343 0.09 16.56 -16.49
N ALA A 344 -0.66 16.47 -17.60
CA ALA A 344 -1.09 17.66 -18.32
C ALA A 344 -2.15 18.45 -17.54
N PHE A 345 -3.05 17.77 -16.85
CA PHE A 345 -4.04 18.38 -15.96
C PHE A 345 -3.37 19.17 -14.84
N GLU A 346 -2.31 18.62 -14.24
CA GLU A 346 -1.60 19.32 -13.18
C GLU A 346 -1.06 20.68 -13.64
N GLU A 347 -0.35 20.72 -14.78
CA GLU A 347 0.25 21.96 -15.28
C GLU A 347 -0.79 22.98 -15.77
N GLN A 348 -1.93 22.50 -16.28
CA GLN A 348 -2.94 23.37 -16.88
C GLN A 348 -3.96 23.87 -15.86
N HIS A 349 -4.19 23.13 -14.77
CA HIS A 349 -5.30 23.37 -13.86
C HIS A 349 -4.90 23.34 -12.39
N LEU A 350 -4.20 22.29 -11.92
CA LEU A 350 -3.87 22.13 -10.50
C LEU A 350 -2.79 23.12 -10.04
N PHE A 351 -1.60 23.08 -10.63
CA PHE A 351 -0.48 23.94 -10.26
C PHE A 351 -0.79 25.42 -10.50
N PRO A 352 -1.43 25.86 -11.60
CA PRO A 352 -1.86 27.25 -11.74
C PRO A 352 -2.82 27.68 -10.63
N THR A 353 -3.73 26.79 -10.21
CA THR A 353 -4.62 27.06 -9.07
C THR A 353 -3.83 27.31 -7.79
N ILE A 354 -2.73 26.58 -7.58
CA ILE A 354 -1.85 26.73 -6.40
C ILE A 354 -0.94 27.96 -6.52
N CYS A 355 -0.38 28.23 -7.72
CA CYS A 355 0.56 29.32 -7.99
C CYS A 355 -0.06 30.72 -7.93
N MET A 356 -1.34 30.88 -8.25
CA MET A 356 -2.03 32.20 -8.24
C MET A 356 -2.11 32.86 -6.85
N ILE A 357 -1.49 32.25 -5.83
CA ILE A 357 -1.76 32.50 -4.42
C ILE A 357 -0.53 33.05 -3.69
N ASP A 358 0.70 32.66 -4.07
CA ASP A 358 1.95 33.15 -3.47
C ASP A 358 3.12 32.92 -4.43
N ASP A 359 3.55 33.99 -5.13
CA ASP A 359 4.59 33.94 -6.17
C ASP A 359 5.93 33.38 -5.68
N SER A 360 6.20 33.37 -4.36
CA SER A 360 7.51 32.96 -3.81
C SER A 360 7.47 31.71 -2.93
N ALA A 361 6.43 31.49 -2.12
CA ALA A 361 6.38 30.33 -1.23
C ALA A 361 5.86 29.04 -1.90
N SER A 362 5.02 29.18 -2.94
CA SER A 362 4.42 28.03 -3.64
C SER A 362 5.32 27.44 -4.73
N GLU A 363 6.33 28.18 -5.19
CA GLU A 363 7.14 27.79 -6.34
C GLU A 363 8.05 26.59 -6.03
N ARG A 364 8.58 26.51 -4.81
CA ARG A 364 9.51 25.45 -4.40
C ARG A 364 8.85 24.05 -4.35
N PRO A 365 7.68 23.85 -3.68
CA PRO A 365 6.98 22.57 -3.75
C PRO A 365 6.63 22.14 -5.17
N ILE A 366 6.21 23.08 -6.03
CA ILE A 366 5.83 22.79 -7.42
C ILE A 366 7.05 22.43 -8.27
N GLN A 367 8.20 23.07 -8.05
CA GLN A 367 9.46 22.67 -8.71
C GLN A 367 9.87 21.25 -8.32
N ASP A 368 9.72 20.87 -7.04
CA ASP A 368 9.99 19.50 -6.59
C ASP A 368 9.07 18.48 -7.29
N PHE A 369 7.77 18.80 -7.41
CA PHE A 369 6.81 17.94 -8.14
C PHE A 369 7.17 17.82 -9.61
N ARG A 370 7.50 18.92 -10.29
CA ARG A 370 7.93 18.91 -11.70
C ARG A 370 9.17 18.04 -11.92
N TYR A 371 10.14 18.13 -11.03
CA TYR A 371 11.34 17.29 -11.10
C TYR A 371 11.02 15.79 -10.95
N GLN A 372 10.18 15.42 -9.97
CA GLN A 372 9.75 14.04 -9.77
C GLN A 372 8.96 13.51 -10.97
N LYS A 373 8.05 14.33 -11.52
CA LYS A 373 7.28 14.04 -12.72
C LYS A 373 8.15 13.76 -13.94
N GLU A 374 9.20 14.56 -14.18
CA GLU A 374 10.14 14.28 -15.28
C GLU A 374 10.83 12.92 -15.13
N LYS A 375 11.20 12.54 -13.90
CA LYS A 375 11.78 11.23 -13.61
C LYS A 375 10.78 10.10 -13.91
N ILE A 376 9.53 10.25 -13.49
CA ILE A 376 8.46 9.27 -13.75
C ILE A 376 8.16 9.17 -15.26
N GLN A 377 8.06 10.29 -15.98
CA GLN A 377 7.83 10.28 -17.43
C GLN A 377 8.95 9.57 -18.20
N LYS A 378 10.22 9.78 -17.80
CA LYS A 378 11.36 9.04 -18.37
C LYS A 378 11.23 7.53 -18.11
N ALA A 379 10.83 7.16 -16.89
CA ALA A 379 10.64 5.76 -16.51
C ALA A 379 9.46 5.11 -17.27
N LEU A 380 8.32 5.80 -17.42
CA LEU A 380 7.16 5.35 -18.21
C LEU A 380 7.53 5.13 -19.68
N LYS A 381 8.24 6.08 -20.29
CA LYS A 381 8.72 5.94 -21.68
C LYS A 381 9.66 4.75 -21.84
N SER A 382 10.52 4.50 -20.86
CA SER A 382 11.37 3.30 -20.82
C SER A 382 10.53 2.02 -20.74
N GLY A 383 9.46 2.02 -19.94
CA GLY A 383 8.50 0.92 -19.86
C GLY A 383 7.77 0.66 -21.19
N SER A 384 7.27 1.70 -21.87
CA SER A 384 6.62 1.55 -23.17
C SER A 384 7.56 0.97 -24.24
N ASN A 385 8.83 1.41 -24.22
CA ASN A 385 9.85 0.84 -25.11
C ASN A 385 10.13 -0.64 -24.79
N ALA A 386 10.17 -1.01 -23.52
CA ALA A 386 10.35 -2.39 -23.10
C ALA A 386 9.19 -3.28 -23.60
N VAL A 387 7.95 -2.85 -23.37
CA VAL A 387 6.74 -3.55 -23.81
C VAL A 387 6.67 -3.67 -25.34
N ALA A 388 7.18 -2.69 -26.08
CA ALA A 388 7.24 -2.76 -27.54
C ALA A 388 8.21 -3.85 -28.07
N VAL A 389 9.27 -4.18 -27.33
CA VAL A 389 10.25 -5.22 -27.71
C VAL A 389 9.81 -6.62 -27.25
N CYS A 390 8.77 -6.71 -26.41
CA CYS A 390 8.25 -7.98 -25.90
C CYS A 390 7.71 -8.90 -27.01
N THR A 391 7.31 -8.36 -28.17
CA THR A 391 6.84 -9.17 -29.30
C THR A 391 7.96 -9.92 -30.03
N THR A 392 9.22 -9.69 -29.69
CA THR A 392 10.39 -10.34 -30.32
C THR A 392 11.24 -11.16 -29.34
N ARG A 393 10.76 -11.36 -28.11
CA ARG A 393 11.49 -12.06 -27.04
C ARG A 393 10.71 -13.27 -26.55
N THR A 394 11.36 -14.15 -25.80
CA THR A 394 10.66 -15.25 -25.14
C THR A 394 9.71 -14.71 -24.05
N ASP A 395 8.64 -15.45 -23.76
CA ASP A 395 7.67 -15.12 -22.70
C ASP A 395 8.35 -14.78 -21.37
N LYS A 396 9.36 -15.58 -21.01
CA LYS A 396 10.10 -15.40 -19.75
C LYS A 396 10.88 -14.08 -19.71
N GLU A 397 11.58 -13.74 -20.79
CA GLU A 397 12.34 -12.48 -20.87
C GLU A 397 11.43 -11.26 -20.91
N THR A 398 10.33 -11.37 -21.64
CA THR A 398 9.28 -10.35 -21.75
C THR A 398 8.67 -10.05 -20.39
N MET A 399 8.26 -11.09 -19.68
CA MET A 399 7.70 -10.96 -18.33
C MET A 399 8.71 -10.34 -17.37
N GLY A 400 9.93 -10.89 -17.28
CA GLY A 400 10.98 -10.36 -16.40
C GLY A 400 11.26 -8.87 -16.64
N LEU A 401 11.30 -8.46 -17.92
CA LEU A 401 11.48 -7.06 -18.28
C LEU A 401 10.31 -6.19 -17.82
N MET A 402 9.06 -6.64 -17.98
CA MET A 402 7.89 -5.91 -17.51
C MET A 402 7.89 -5.73 -15.98
N VAL A 403 8.18 -6.80 -15.23
CA VAL A 403 8.31 -6.75 -13.76
C VAL A 403 9.31 -5.69 -13.35
N THR A 404 10.54 -5.77 -13.88
CA THR A 404 11.63 -4.83 -13.54
C THR A 404 11.24 -3.38 -13.85
N ARG A 405 10.45 -3.14 -14.90
CA ARG A 405 10.00 -1.78 -15.25
C ARG A 405 8.89 -1.28 -14.33
N LEU A 406 7.93 -2.12 -14.00
CA LEU A 406 6.85 -1.79 -13.06
C LEU A 406 7.42 -1.51 -11.66
N ASP A 407 8.33 -2.34 -11.17
CA ASP A 407 8.98 -2.15 -9.87
C ASP A 407 9.86 -0.89 -9.82
N HIS A 408 10.25 -0.33 -10.98
CA HIS A 408 10.96 0.94 -11.04
C HIS A 408 10.02 2.15 -11.12
N VAL A 409 8.96 2.09 -11.94
CA VAL A 409 8.05 3.22 -12.17
C VAL A 409 7.10 3.42 -10.99
N LEU A 410 6.56 2.33 -10.46
CA LEU A 410 5.40 2.39 -9.59
C LEU A 410 5.69 2.90 -8.17
N PRO A 411 6.81 2.52 -7.51
CA PRO A 411 7.16 3.13 -6.24
C PRO A 411 7.39 4.64 -6.33
N GLU A 412 8.00 5.11 -7.42
CA GLU A 412 8.22 6.54 -7.66
C GLU A 412 6.89 7.27 -7.89
N LEU A 413 5.98 6.66 -8.65
CA LEU A 413 4.64 7.21 -8.87
C LEU A 413 3.81 7.25 -7.59
N LEU A 414 3.84 6.21 -6.77
CA LEU A 414 3.17 6.21 -5.46
C LEU A 414 3.76 7.27 -4.53
N HIS A 415 5.09 7.37 -4.47
CA HIS A 415 5.76 8.38 -3.67
C HIS A 415 5.36 9.80 -4.10
N TYR A 416 5.30 10.03 -5.42
CA TYR A 416 4.82 11.28 -5.99
C TYR A 416 3.39 11.61 -5.56
N MET A 417 2.44 10.68 -5.79
CA MET A 417 1.03 10.89 -5.43
C MET A 417 0.85 11.11 -3.93
N ASN A 418 1.55 10.35 -3.08
CA ASN A 418 1.50 10.50 -1.63
C ASN A 418 2.05 11.87 -1.18
N ASN A 419 3.09 12.38 -1.84
CA ASN A 419 3.61 13.72 -1.56
C ASN A 419 2.59 14.81 -1.94
N GLU A 420 1.88 14.65 -3.06
CA GLU A 420 0.83 15.58 -3.47
C GLU A 420 -0.33 15.56 -2.48
N GLU A 421 -0.85 14.38 -2.16
CA GLU A 421 -1.96 14.18 -1.21
C GLU A 421 -1.63 14.63 0.21
N LEU A 422 -0.35 14.71 0.56
CA LEU A 422 0.09 15.23 1.85
C LEU A 422 0.19 16.76 1.82
N LYS A 423 0.83 17.32 0.79
CA LYS A 423 1.25 18.73 0.78
C LYS A 423 0.19 19.65 0.19
N LEU A 424 -0.46 19.23 -0.90
CA LEU A 424 -1.35 20.08 -1.68
C LEU A 424 -2.70 20.38 -1.02
N PRO A 425 -3.34 19.47 -0.25
CA PRO A 425 -4.64 19.77 0.36
C PRO A 425 -4.62 20.98 1.29
N ALA A 426 -3.53 21.24 2.01
CA ALA A 426 -3.40 22.44 2.83
C ALA A 426 -3.48 23.73 2.00
N TYR A 427 -2.94 23.74 0.78
CA TYR A 427 -3.08 24.87 -0.15
C TYR A 427 -4.50 24.95 -0.74
N ILE A 428 -5.10 23.81 -1.09
CA ILE A 428 -6.47 23.77 -1.62
C ILE A 428 -7.48 24.23 -0.56
N LYS A 429 -7.39 23.75 0.68
CA LYS A 429 -8.28 24.09 1.79
C LYS A 429 -8.18 25.56 2.19
N LYS A 430 -6.97 26.11 2.21
CA LYS A 430 -6.74 27.49 2.66
C LYS A 430 -7.32 28.53 1.70
N TYR A 431 -7.46 28.20 0.41
CA TYR A 431 -7.73 29.20 -0.63
C TYR A 431 -8.77 28.78 -1.68
N GLY A 432 -9.19 27.52 -1.66
CA GLY A 432 -10.29 27.01 -2.46
C GLY A 432 -11.59 27.00 -1.67
N ASP A 433 -12.66 26.76 -2.40
CA ASP A 433 -13.97 26.36 -1.88
C ASP A 433 -14.38 25.04 -2.53
N GLU A 434 -15.51 24.47 -2.11
CA GLU A 434 -16.05 23.27 -2.75
C GLU A 434 -16.25 23.46 -4.27
N LYS A 435 -16.55 24.69 -4.71
CA LYS A 435 -16.69 25.00 -6.14
C LYS A 435 -15.37 24.80 -6.89
N LYS A 436 -14.24 25.14 -6.27
CA LYS A 436 -12.90 24.91 -6.85
C LYS A 436 -12.58 23.44 -6.98
N LYS A 437 -12.99 22.60 -6.02
CA LYS A 437 -12.94 21.14 -6.13
C LYS A 437 -13.67 20.68 -7.40
N TYR A 438 -14.94 21.06 -7.57
CA TYR A 438 -15.71 20.65 -8.74
C TYR A 438 -15.09 21.11 -10.06
N GLN A 439 -14.46 22.30 -10.08
CA GLN A 439 -13.73 22.78 -11.27
C GLN A 439 -12.52 21.92 -11.62
N LEU A 440 -11.76 21.45 -10.63
CA LEU A 440 -10.62 20.56 -10.85
C LEU A 440 -11.09 19.18 -11.34
N GLU A 441 -12.12 18.61 -10.74
CA GLU A 441 -12.71 17.34 -11.18
C GLU A 441 -13.28 17.43 -12.60
N ASP A 442 -14.02 18.51 -12.91
CA ASP A 442 -14.52 18.77 -14.25
C ASP A 442 -13.37 18.91 -15.25
N ALA A 443 -12.32 19.66 -14.91
CA ALA A 443 -11.17 19.85 -15.78
C ALA A 443 -10.50 18.51 -16.11
N MET A 444 -10.23 17.68 -15.10
CA MET A 444 -9.65 16.35 -15.28
C MET A 444 -10.54 15.47 -16.15
N PHE A 445 -11.85 15.40 -15.87
CA PHE A 445 -12.79 14.62 -16.66
C PHE A 445 -12.84 15.09 -18.13
N HIS A 446 -12.90 16.40 -18.36
CA HIS A 446 -12.93 16.95 -19.71
C HIS A 446 -11.65 16.67 -20.49
N MET A 447 -10.48 16.69 -19.83
CA MET A 447 -9.22 16.29 -20.46
C MET A 447 -9.23 14.81 -20.84
N CYS A 448 -9.73 13.92 -19.98
CA CYS A 448 -9.91 12.51 -20.31
C CYS A 448 -10.87 12.30 -21.50
N VAL A 449 -12.00 13.01 -21.54
CA VAL A 449 -12.99 12.91 -22.63
C VAL A 449 -12.49 13.49 -23.96
N LYS A 450 -11.63 14.52 -23.90
CA LYS A 450 -11.00 15.14 -25.09
C LYS A 450 -9.75 14.41 -25.57
N SER A 451 -9.21 13.50 -24.76
CA SER A 451 -8.07 12.67 -25.14
C SER A 451 -8.33 11.89 -26.42
N SER A 452 -7.26 11.57 -27.15
CA SER A 452 -7.29 10.63 -28.27
C SER A 452 -7.64 9.21 -27.82
N GLU A 453 -7.41 8.89 -26.54
CA GLU A 453 -7.72 7.59 -25.95
C GLU A 453 -9.10 7.65 -25.27
N PRO A 454 -10.16 7.06 -25.86
CA PRO A 454 -11.53 7.20 -25.35
C PRO A 454 -11.76 6.47 -24.02
N THR A 455 -10.92 5.51 -23.64
CA THR A 455 -11.08 4.72 -22.41
C THR A 455 -10.72 5.49 -21.14
N LEU A 456 -9.95 6.59 -21.22
CA LEU A 456 -9.45 7.31 -20.04
C LEU A 456 -10.56 7.83 -19.13
N SER A 457 -11.67 8.31 -19.70
CA SER A 457 -12.81 8.80 -18.91
C SER A 457 -13.52 7.68 -18.15
N ALA A 458 -13.46 6.44 -18.65
CA ALA A 458 -13.99 5.28 -17.95
C ALA A 458 -13.09 4.87 -16.78
N ILE A 459 -11.76 4.92 -16.97
CA ILE A 459 -10.75 4.66 -15.93
C ILE A 459 -10.95 5.62 -14.75
N LEU A 460 -11.05 6.92 -15.02
CA LEU A 460 -11.28 7.93 -13.98
C LEU A 460 -12.54 7.63 -13.16
N VAL A 461 -13.66 7.36 -13.83
CA VAL A 461 -14.97 7.19 -13.16
C VAL A 461 -15.07 5.85 -12.43
N ARG A 462 -14.34 4.81 -12.86
CA ARG A 462 -14.27 3.52 -12.17
C ARG A 462 -13.54 3.62 -10.82
N ALA A 463 -12.77 4.67 -10.60
CA ALA A 463 -12.09 4.89 -9.32
C ALA A 463 -13.06 5.14 -8.15
N ILE A 464 -14.30 5.54 -8.43
CA ILE A 464 -15.34 5.77 -7.42
C ILE A 464 -15.95 4.42 -7.02
N GLU A 465 -15.68 3.96 -5.79
CA GLU A 465 -16.16 2.67 -5.27
C GLU A 465 -17.65 2.66 -4.95
N ASP A 466 -18.13 3.73 -4.32
CA ASP A 466 -19.53 3.83 -3.96
C ASP A 466 -20.36 4.06 -5.22
N GLN A 467 -21.26 3.12 -5.50
CA GLN A 467 -22.08 3.14 -6.71
C GLN A 467 -23.10 4.28 -6.73
N GLU A 468 -23.63 4.68 -5.57
CA GLU A 468 -24.56 5.80 -5.44
C GLU A 468 -23.83 7.12 -5.69
N LEU A 469 -22.67 7.28 -5.06
CA LEU A 469 -21.79 8.43 -5.24
C LEU A 469 -21.31 8.55 -6.69
N ALA A 470 -20.90 7.44 -7.31
CA ALA A 470 -20.53 7.40 -8.72
C ALA A 470 -21.69 7.84 -9.64
N ASN A 471 -22.92 7.44 -9.32
CA ASN A 471 -24.10 7.84 -10.08
C ASN A 471 -24.45 9.31 -9.90
N ALA A 472 -24.33 9.83 -8.67
CA ALA A 472 -24.50 11.25 -8.37
C ALA A 472 -23.47 12.10 -9.15
N TRP A 473 -22.20 11.73 -9.05
CA TRP A 473 -21.11 12.40 -9.76
C TRP A 473 -21.31 12.35 -11.28
N LYS A 474 -21.68 11.19 -11.86
CA LYS A 474 -21.97 11.07 -13.30
C LYS A 474 -23.08 12.02 -13.74
N LYS A 475 -24.15 12.14 -12.95
CA LYS A 475 -25.30 13.02 -13.24
C LYS A 475 -24.86 14.50 -13.25
N GLU A 476 -23.94 14.85 -12.36
CA GLU A 476 -23.44 16.22 -12.22
C GLU A 476 -22.43 16.60 -13.31
N HIS A 477 -21.46 15.74 -13.60
CA HIS A 477 -20.31 16.07 -14.45
C HIS A 477 -20.45 15.62 -15.91
N ILE A 478 -21.23 14.56 -16.19
CA ILE A 478 -21.31 13.97 -17.53
C ILE A 478 -22.55 14.45 -18.29
N LYS A 479 -22.40 15.57 -19.00
CA LYS A 479 -23.50 16.25 -19.72
C LYS A 479 -23.26 16.33 -21.24
N GLY A 480 -24.36 16.49 -21.99
CA GLY A 480 -24.34 16.77 -23.44
C GLY A 480 -23.48 15.80 -24.26
N MET A 481 -22.61 16.34 -25.12
CA MET A 481 -21.71 15.55 -25.98
C MET A 481 -20.71 14.70 -25.20
N SER A 482 -20.30 15.12 -23.99
CA SER A 482 -19.39 14.35 -23.15
C SER A 482 -20.02 13.02 -22.71
N LYS A 483 -21.35 12.96 -22.55
CA LYS A 483 -22.07 11.72 -22.25
C LYS A 483 -21.97 10.68 -23.36
N LEU A 484 -22.10 11.11 -24.62
CA LEU A 484 -21.97 10.20 -25.76
C LEU A 484 -20.53 9.65 -25.87
N LYS A 485 -19.53 10.53 -25.69
CA LYS A 485 -18.12 10.15 -25.70
C LYS A 485 -17.79 9.19 -24.55
N TYR A 486 -18.23 9.51 -23.33
CA TYR A 486 -18.05 8.66 -22.15
C TYR A 486 -18.68 7.28 -22.37
N ASN A 487 -19.94 7.19 -22.82
CA ASN A 487 -20.60 5.90 -23.05
C ASN A 487 -19.86 5.05 -24.09
N SER A 488 -19.39 5.67 -25.18
CA SER A 488 -18.58 4.98 -26.18
C SER A 488 -17.22 4.53 -25.62
N GLY A 489 -16.58 5.37 -24.81
CA GLY A 489 -15.31 5.07 -24.15
C GLY A 489 -15.43 3.97 -23.10
N TYR A 490 -16.49 4.01 -22.30
CA TYR A 490 -16.84 3.00 -21.30
C TYR A 490 -17.10 1.65 -21.94
N LYS A 491 -17.82 1.59 -23.05
CA LYS A 491 -17.98 0.35 -23.80
C LYS A 491 -16.63 -0.21 -24.28
N LYS A 492 -15.77 0.61 -24.88
CA LYS A 492 -14.42 0.19 -25.31
C LYS A 492 -13.56 -0.27 -24.13
N PHE A 493 -13.66 0.42 -22.99
CA PHE A 493 -12.99 0.05 -21.76
C PHE A 493 -13.42 -1.35 -21.31
N LEU A 494 -14.72 -1.64 -21.28
CA LEU A 494 -15.22 -2.98 -20.94
C LEU A 494 -14.76 -4.05 -21.94
N ASP A 495 -14.93 -3.78 -23.23
CA ASP A 495 -14.69 -4.75 -24.30
C ASP A 495 -13.21 -5.11 -24.45
N ILE A 496 -12.29 -4.17 -24.19
CA ILE A 496 -10.86 -4.33 -24.48
C ILE A 496 -10.02 -4.32 -23.19
N HIS A 497 -10.17 -3.28 -22.38
CA HIS A 497 -9.26 -3.01 -21.27
C HIS A 497 -9.56 -3.90 -20.07
N TRP A 498 -10.83 -3.91 -19.63
CA TRP A 498 -11.29 -4.75 -18.52
C TRP A 498 -11.31 -6.23 -18.89
N SER A 499 -11.77 -6.56 -20.10
CA SER A 499 -11.79 -7.94 -20.58
C SER A 499 -10.41 -8.60 -20.61
N THR A 500 -9.33 -7.80 -20.77
CA THR A 500 -7.95 -8.29 -20.69
C THR A 500 -7.62 -8.79 -19.29
N VAL A 501 -7.88 -7.97 -18.26
CA VAL A 501 -7.67 -8.32 -16.85
C VAL A 501 -8.48 -9.57 -16.49
N GLU A 502 -9.79 -9.54 -16.80
CA GLU A 502 -10.71 -10.61 -16.46
C GLU A 502 -10.38 -11.93 -17.18
N SER A 503 -10.06 -11.89 -18.47
CA SER A 503 -9.74 -13.09 -19.26
C SER A 503 -8.47 -13.77 -18.76
N LEU A 504 -7.40 -13.01 -18.54
CA LEU A 504 -6.13 -13.55 -18.04
C LEU A 504 -6.28 -14.12 -16.64
N TYR A 505 -6.93 -13.36 -15.73
CA TYR A 505 -7.19 -13.81 -14.37
C TYR A 505 -8.02 -15.10 -14.33
N ASN A 506 -9.12 -15.17 -15.10
CA ASN A 506 -9.97 -16.36 -15.14
C ASN A 506 -9.26 -17.57 -15.75
N ARG A 507 -8.37 -17.38 -16.73
CA ARG A 507 -7.52 -18.46 -17.27
C ARG A 507 -6.52 -18.95 -16.22
N ALA A 508 -5.83 -18.05 -15.54
CA ALA A 508 -4.88 -18.41 -14.47
C ALA A 508 -5.58 -19.21 -13.37
N LYS A 509 -6.72 -18.73 -12.88
CA LYS A 509 -7.54 -19.43 -11.86
C LYS A 509 -8.00 -20.82 -12.29
N LYS A 510 -8.29 -21.03 -13.58
CA LYS A 510 -8.63 -22.37 -14.13
C LYS A 510 -7.42 -23.31 -14.12
N VAL A 511 -6.21 -22.80 -14.37
CA VAL A 511 -4.96 -23.58 -14.29
C VAL A 511 -4.70 -23.98 -12.84
N GLU A 512 -4.81 -23.05 -11.90
CA GLU A 512 -4.64 -23.31 -10.46
C GLU A 512 -5.63 -24.38 -9.95
N LYS A 513 -6.92 -24.25 -10.30
CA LYS A 513 -7.95 -25.24 -9.92
C LYS A 513 -7.71 -26.64 -10.47
N LYS A 514 -7.01 -26.78 -11.60
CA LYS A 514 -6.67 -28.10 -12.16
C LYS A 514 -5.44 -28.70 -11.48
N ALA A 515 -4.59 -27.87 -10.87
CA ALA A 515 -3.43 -28.31 -10.11
C ALA A 515 -3.79 -28.73 -8.67
N THR A 516 -4.90 -28.22 -8.12
CA THR A 516 -5.43 -28.59 -6.80
C THR A 516 -6.22 -29.89 -6.81
#